data_AF-Q582A3-F1
#
_entry.id   AF-Q582A3-F1
#
_cell.length_a   1.000
_cell.length_b   1.000
_cell.length_c   1.000
_cell.angle_alpha   90.00
_cell.angle_beta   90.00
_cell.angle_gamma   90.00
#
_symmetry.space_group_name_H-M   'P 1'
#
loop_
_entity.id
_entity.type
_entity.pdbx_description
1 polymer ?
#
loop_
_entity_poly.entity_id
_entity_poly.type
_entity_poly.pdbx_seq_one_letter_code
_entity_poly.pdbx_strand_id
1 'polypeptide(L)'
;MSLCAEINRTGFLGIIGFDQCGWNGTAGFVWEFWRLAPCCGAPDFANALLCIFNCLFCSPCILCKTYASSLGDVCSVWPHCLMVLLCPCARWFTRYNLRKRTGTSGNIIGDFFCVFCCCAPCACCQEFRSINIGSWRIVPDASRMQFFTPGCRLLR
;
A
#
# COMPACT_ATOMS: atom_id res chain seq x y z
N MET A 1 -18.78 -5.29 6.17
CA MET A 1 -19.14 -6.58 5.53
C MET A 1 -18.15 -7.61 6.04
N SER A 2 -18.55 -8.84 6.37
CA SER A 2 -17.59 -9.87 6.80
C SER A 2 -16.71 -10.29 5.61
N LEU A 3 -15.46 -10.73 5.86
CA LEU A 3 -14.54 -11.19 4.82
C LEU A 3 -15.15 -12.31 3.95
N CYS A 4 -15.86 -13.26 4.58
CA CYS A 4 -16.55 -14.34 3.85
C CYS A 4 -17.63 -13.80 2.90
N ALA A 5 -18.38 -12.77 3.31
CA ALA A 5 -19.40 -12.17 2.45
C ALA A 5 -18.78 -11.44 1.25
N GLU A 6 -17.61 -10.82 1.42
CA GLU A 6 -16.88 -10.20 0.29
C GLU A 6 -16.41 -11.23 -0.72
N ILE A 7 -15.79 -12.32 -0.25
CA ILE A 7 -15.29 -13.40 -1.12
C ILE A 7 -16.44 -14.01 -1.93
N ASN A 8 -17.57 -14.31 -1.26
CA ASN A 8 -18.75 -14.87 -1.91
C ASN A 8 -19.36 -13.92 -2.96
N ARG A 9 -19.29 -12.60 -2.74
CA ARG A 9 -19.86 -11.62 -3.66
C ARG A 9 -19.06 -11.47 -4.96
N THR A 10 -17.75 -11.64 -4.89
CA THR A 10 -16.84 -11.39 -6.03
C THR A 10 -16.69 -12.58 -6.99
N GLY A 11 -17.14 -13.78 -6.57
CA GLY A 11 -17.06 -14.99 -7.38
C GLY A 11 -15.63 -15.32 -7.85
N PHE A 12 -15.51 -16.00 -9.00
CA PHE A 12 -14.21 -16.46 -9.53
C PHE A 12 -13.27 -15.31 -9.90
N LEU A 13 -13.80 -14.22 -10.49
CA LEU A 13 -12.99 -13.04 -10.86
C LEU A 13 -12.33 -12.40 -9.64
N GLY A 14 -13.01 -12.48 -8.48
CA GLY A 14 -12.50 -12.07 -7.19
C GLY A 14 -11.28 -12.84 -6.71
N ILE A 15 -11.20 -14.14 -6.99
CA ILE A 15 -10.15 -15.02 -6.46
C ILE A 15 -8.81 -14.68 -7.11
N ILE A 16 -8.83 -14.41 -8.42
CA ILE A 16 -7.65 -14.02 -9.20
C ILE A 16 -7.37 -12.51 -9.15
N GLY A 17 -8.22 -11.72 -8.48
CA GLY A 17 -8.04 -10.30 -8.25
C GLY A 17 -8.28 -9.38 -9.45
N PHE A 18 -8.80 -9.91 -10.57
CA PHE A 18 -9.07 -9.08 -11.75
C PHE A 18 -10.16 -8.03 -11.52
N ASP A 19 -11.12 -8.31 -10.64
CA ASP A 19 -12.18 -7.40 -10.24
C ASP A 19 -11.70 -6.19 -9.41
N GLN A 20 -10.45 -6.23 -8.94
CA GLN A 20 -9.83 -5.21 -8.09
C GLN A 20 -8.49 -4.71 -8.62
N CYS A 21 -8.24 -4.92 -9.91
CA CYS A 21 -7.11 -4.32 -10.61
C CYS A 21 -7.24 -2.80 -10.76
N GLY A 22 -8.47 -2.27 -10.86
CA GLY A 22 -8.76 -0.84 -10.94
C GLY A 22 -9.24 -0.28 -9.60
N TRP A 23 -8.58 0.76 -9.11
CA TRP A 23 -8.94 1.44 -7.87
C TRP A 23 -9.48 2.83 -8.15
N ASN A 24 -10.40 3.28 -7.30
CA ASN A 24 -10.97 4.62 -7.37
C ASN A 24 -9.92 5.70 -7.06
N GLY A 25 -10.19 6.92 -7.51
CA GLY A 25 -9.33 8.08 -7.26
C GLY A 25 -8.05 8.08 -8.10
N THR A 26 -6.94 8.53 -7.52
CA THR A 26 -5.64 8.68 -8.21
C THR A 26 -4.88 7.37 -8.39
N ALA A 27 -5.33 6.29 -7.74
CA ALA A 27 -4.66 4.98 -7.79
C ALA A 27 -4.73 4.35 -9.18
N GLY A 28 -5.84 4.50 -9.89
CA GLY A 28 -6.02 3.98 -11.24
C GLY A 28 -5.89 2.46 -11.33
N PHE A 29 -5.44 1.96 -12.47
CA PHE A 29 -5.24 0.52 -12.67
C PHE A 29 -3.85 0.05 -12.25
N VAL A 30 -3.76 -1.21 -11.81
CA VAL A 30 -2.53 -1.81 -11.29
C VAL A 30 -1.41 -1.83 -12.33
N TRP A 31 -1.73 -2.07 -13.60
CA TRP A 31 -0.76 -2.10 -14.69
C TRP A 31 -0.28 -0.71 -15.14
N GLU A 32 -0.89 0.38 -14.67
CA GLU A 32 -0.44 1.75 -14.98
C GLU A 32 0.82 2.16 -14.19
N PHE A 33 1.79 1.26 -14.05
CA PHE A 33 3.05 1.51 -13.33
C PHE A 33 3.89 2.60 -14.00
N TRP A 34 3.65 2.90 -15.28
CA TRP A 34 4.27 4.00 -16.02
C TRP A 34 3.80 5.39 -15.54
N ARG A 35 2.69 5.49 -14.79
CA ARG A 35 2.24 6.76 -14.21
C ARG A 35 3.08 7.10 -12.97
N LEU A 36 4.25 7.69 -13.23
CA LEU A 36 5.17 8.16 -12.18
C LEU A 36 4.53 9.22 -11.27
N ALA A 37 3.56 10.00 -11.76
CA ALA A 37 2.73 10.85 -10.92
C ALA A 37 1.38 10.17 -10.63
N PRO A 38 0.92 10.10 -9.36
CA PRO A 38 1.53 10.63 -8.14
C PRO A 38 2.52 9.67 -7.44
N CYS A 39 2.86 8.51 -8.02
CA CYS A 39 3.69 7.47 -7.37
C CYS A 39 5.00 8.01 -6.78
N CYS A 40 5.69 8.86 -7.54
CA CYS A 40 6.96 9.50 -7.21
C CYS A 40 6.83 10.99 -6.94
N GLY A 41 5.62 11.56 -6.97
CA GLY A 41 5.39 13.00 -6.87
C GLY A 41 4.97 13.65 -8.19
N ALA A 42 5.31 14.92 -8.36
CA ALA A 42 5.14 15.61 -9.64
C ALA A 42 6.16 15.05 -10.67
N PRO A 43 5.86 15.11 -11.98
CA PRO A 43 6.71 14.58 -13.04
C PRO A 43 7.90 15.52 -13.33
N ASP A 44 8.69 15.83 -12.31
CA ASP A 44 9.92 16.60 -12.39
C ASP A 44 11.13 15.76 -11.98
N PHE A 45 12.31 16.17 -12.47
CA PHE A 45 13.56 15.43 -12.29
C PHE A 45 13.96 15.28 -10.81
N ALA A 46 13.69 16.29 -9.98
CA ALA A 46 14.03 16.26 -8.57
C ALA A 46 13.19 15.22 -7.82
N ASN A 47 11.87 15.19 -8.06
CA ASN A 47 11.00 14.16 -7.49
C ASN A 47 11.33 12.75 -7.97
N ALA A 48 11.74 12.58 -9.23
CA ALA A 48 12.20 11.29 -9.74
C ALA A 48 13.46 10.79 -9.00
N LEU A 49 14.47 11.66 -8.82
CA LEU A 49 15.67 11.33 -8.05
C LEU A 49 15.35 11.02 -6.59
N LEU A 50 14.48 11.81 -5.95
CA LEU A 50 14.04 11.56 -4.58
C LEU A 50 13.32 10.22 -4.48
N CYS A 51 12.49 9.86 -5.46
CA CYS A 51 11.80 8.58 -5.50
C CYS A 51 12.81 7.43 -5.57
N ILE A 52 13.79 7.51 -6.48
CA ILE A 52 14.86 6.52 -6.60
C ILE A 52 15.66 6.40 -5.29
N PHE A 53 16.05 7.53 -4.69
CA PHE A 53 16.80 7.53 -3.44
C PHE A 53 16.01 6.90 -2.30
N ASN A 54 14.75 7.28 -2.14
CA ASN A 54 13.85 6.70 -1.15
C ASN A 54 13.68 5.18 -1.39
N CYS A 55 13.37 4.75 -2.62
CA CYS A 55 13.17 3.34 -2.94
C CYS A 55 14.45 2.51 -2.76
N LEU A 56 15.64 3.03 -3.08
CA LEU A 56 16.89 2.28 -2.93
C LEU A 56 17.39 2.23 -1.49
N PHE A 57 17.33 3.34 -0.75
CA PHE A 57 17.98 3.46 0.56
C PHE A 57 17.01 3.44 1.75
N CYS A 58 15.72 3.65 1.51
CA CYS A 58 14.70 3.78 2.57
C CYS A 58 13.52 2.84 2.40
N SER A 59 13.61 1.82 1.52
CA SER A 59 12.53 0.87 1.22
C SER A 59 11.80 0.33 2.46
N PRO A 60 12.50 -0.19 3.50
CA PRO A 60 11.82 -0.67 4.70
C PRO A 60 11.02 0.44 5.38
N CYS A 61 11.62 1.62 5.58
CA CYS A 61 10.99 2.77 6.23
C CYS A 61 9.75 3.26 5.46
N ILE A 62 9.81 3.25 4.13
CA ILE A 62 8.68 3.61 3.24
C ILE A 62 7.53 2.65 3.45
N LEU A 63 7.81 1.34 3.45
CA LEU A 63 6.79 0.33 3.66
C LEU A 63 6.18 0.42 5.06
N CYS A 64 6.98 0.74 6.08
CA CYS A 64 6.49 0.97 7.45
C CYS A 64 5.53 2.15 7.51
N LYS A 65 5.92 3.28 6.90
CA LYS A 65 5.13 4.50 6.88
C LYS A 65 3.83 4.31 6.06
N THR A 66 3.92 3.61 4.93
CA THR A 66 2.77 3.21 4.11
C THR A 66 1.81 2.33 4.90
N TYR A 67 2.33 1.34 5.64
CA TYR A 67 1.52 0.45 6.46
C TYR A 67 0.79 1.21 7.58
N ALA A 68 1.51 2.06 8.33
CA ALA A 68 0.90 2.92 9.34
C ALA A 68 -0.18 3.84 8.75
N SER A 69 0.07 4.44 7.58
CA SER A 69 -0.92 5.26 6.89
C SER A 69 -2.15 4.47 6.43
N SER A 70 -1.99 3.18 6.09
CA SER A 70 -3.12 2.31 5.74
C SER A 70 -4.08 2.11 6.91
N LEU A 71 -3.55 2.07 8.14
CA LEU A 71 -4.31 1.96 9.39
C LEU A 71 -4.82 3.32 9.89
N GLY A 72 -4.18 4.41 9.47
CA GLY A 72 -4.43 5.74 10.01
C GLY A 72 -3.66 6.02 11.31
N ASP A 73 -2.59 5.26 11.56
CA ASP A 73 -1.75 5.37 12.75
C ASP A 73 -0.48 6.20 12.48
N VAL A 74 0.17 6.63 13.56
CA VAL A 74 1.52 7.22 13.50
C VAL A 74 2.55 6.09 13.37
N CYS A 75 3.50 6.25 12.46
CA CYS A 75 4.55 5.24 12.22
C CYS A 75 5.34 4.95 13.52
N SER A 76 5.51 3.67 13.84
CA SER A 76 6.16 3.22 15.05
C SER A 76 7.02 1.97 14.85
N VAL A 77 8.04 1.81 15.69
CA VAL A 77 8.94 0.65 15.63
C VAL A 77 8.16 -0.65 15.86
N TRP A 78 7.36 -0.69 16.93
CA TRP A 78 6.37 -1.74 17.15
C TRP A 78 4.94 -1.19 17.06
N PRO A 79 4.06 -1.80 16.22
CA PRO A 79 4.30 -3.02 15.45
C PRO A 79 4.73 -2.77 13.99
N HIS A 80 4.70 -1.53 13.48
CA HIS A 80 4.79 -1.30 12.03
C HIS A 80 6.13 -1.73 11.42
N CYS A 81 7.25 -1.31 12.00
CA CYS A 81 8.57 -1.70 11.47
C CYS A 81 8.81 -3.20 11.59
N LEU A 82 8.49 -3.78 12.73
CA LEU A 82 8.69 -5.21 12.95
C LEU A 82 7.77 -6.06 12.06
N MET A 83 6.53 -5.63 11.82
CA MET A 83 5.63 -6.31 10.87
C MET A 83 6.16 -6.26 9.45
N VAL A 84 6.61 -5.09 8.97
CA VAL A 84 7.13 -4.97 7.60
C VAL A 84 8.43 -5.75 7.41
N LEU A 85 9.31 -5.78 8.41
CA LEU A 85 10.61 -6.46 8.33
C LEU A 85 10.49 -7.98 8.51
N LEU A 86 9.59 -8.45 9.37
CA LEU A 86 9.51 -9.87 9.76
C LEU A 86 8.32 -10.61 9.14
N CYS A 87 7.33 -9.90 8.61
CA CYS A 87 6.10 -10.49 8.07
C CYS A 87 5.86 -10.00 6.63
N PRO A 88 6.27 -10.75 5.59
CA PRO A 88 6.02 -10.36 4.19
C PRO A 88 4.52 -10.24 3.87
N CYS A 89 3.65 -10.91 4.64
CA CYS A 89 2.20 -10.78 4.55
C CYS A 89 1.68 -9.39 4.96
N ALA A 90 2.48 -8.55 5.64
CA ALA A 90 2.07 -7.20 6.03
C ALA A 90 1.60 -6.38 4.82
N ARG A 91 2.29 -6.52 3.68
CA ARG A 91 1.95 -5.79 2.46
C ARG A 91 0.59 -6.16 1.88
N TRP A 92 0.18 -7.42 2.03
CA TRP A 92 -1.14 -7.88 1.65
C TRP A 92 -2.24 -7.15 2.44
N PHE A 93 -2.07 -7.03 3.76
CA PHE A 93 -3.00 -6.28 4.61
C PHE A 93 -2.98 -4.78 4.31
N THR A 94 -1.79 -4.20 4.07
CA THR A 94 -1.64 -2.80 3.63
C THR A 94 -2.49 -2.53 2.38
N ARG A 95 -2.36 -3.38 1.36
CA ARG A 95 -3.11 -3.24 0.11
C ARG A 95 -4.62 -3.30 0.35
N TYR A 96 -5.09 -4.30 1.11
CA TYR A 96 -6.50 -4.42 1.46
C TYR A 96 -7.03 -3.15 2.16
N ASN A 97 -6.31 -2.65 3.16
CA ASN A 97 -6.70 -1.47 3.92
C ASN A 97 -6.76 -0.21 3.01
N LEU A 98 -5.77 -0.03 2.13
CA LEU A 98 -5.76 1.08 1.16
C LEU A 98 -6.89 0.99 0.14
N ARG A 99 -7.19 -0.21 -0.38
CA ARG A 99 -8.30 -0.44 -1.29
C ARG A 99 -9.65 -0.08 -0.65
N LYS A 100 -9.86 -0.53 0.59
CA LYS A 100 -11.07 -0.19 1.35
C LYS A 100 -11.15 1.31 1.63
N ARG A 101 -10.03 1.95 1.93
CA ARG A 101 -9.97 3.40 2.14
C ARG A 101 -10.36 4.21 0.90
N THR A 102 -10.07 3.72 -0.30
CA THR A 102 -10.52 4.34 -1.57
C THR A 102 -11.95 3.98 -1.96
N GLY A 103 -12.65 3.15 -1.17
CA GLY A 103 -14.01 2.69 -1.47
C GLY A 103 -14.07 1.70 -2.64
N THR A 104 -12.95 1.10 -3.03
CA THR A 104 -12.89 0.15 -4.14
C THR A 104 -13.38 -1.23 -3.71
N SER A 105 -14.28 -1.83 -4.49
CA SER A 105 -14.77 -3.19 -4.27
C SER A 105 -13.68 -4.25 -4.49
N GLY A 106 -13.95 -5.49 -4.07
CA GLY A 106 -13.00 -6.60 -4.12
C GLY A 106 -12.83 -7.28 -2.77
N ASN A 107 -12.06 -8.35 -2.74
CA ASN A 107 -11.87 -9.20 -1.57
C ASN A 107 -10.37 -9.36 -1.22
N ILE A 108 -10.11 -9.87 -0.02
CA ILE A 108 -8.74 -10.05 0.47
C ILE A 108 -7.94 -11.09 -0.34
N ILE A 109 -8.56 -12.12 -0.91
CA ILE A 109 -7.85 -13.18 -1.66
C ILE A 109 -7.28 -12.64 -2.97
N GLY A 110 -8.03 -11.86 -3.73
CA GLY A 110 -7.47 -11.28 -4.94
C GLY A 110 -6.43 -10.19 -4.64
N ASP A 111 -6.47 -9.52 -3.48
CA ASP A 111 -5.36 -8.66 -3.03
C ASP A 111 -4.08 -9.49 -2.82
N PHE A 112 -4.18 -10.72 -2.30
CA PHE A 112 -3.05 -11.64 -2.19
C PHE A 112 -2.47 -11.98 -3.57
N PHE A 113 -3.32 -12.31 -4.55
CA PHE A 113 -2.87 -12.59 -5.92
C PHE A 113 -2.20 -11.39 -6.59
N CYS A 114 -2.75 -10.18 -6.42
CA CYS A 114 -2.14 -8.96 -6.95
C CYS A 114 -0.74 -8.72 -6.34
N VAL A 115 -0.59 -8.92 -5.03
CA VAL A 115 0.68 -8.67 -4.32
C VAL A 115 1.72 -9.74 -4.64
N PHE A 116 1.37 -11.02 -4.65
CA PHE A 116 2.35 -12.11 -4.69
C PHE A 116 2.46 -12.84 -6.03
N CYS A 117 1.40 -12.90 -6.83
CA CYS A 117 1.36 -13.80 -7.98
C CYS A 117 1.50 -13.10 -9.34
N CYS A 118 0.91 -11.91 -9.52
CA CYS A 118 0.83 -11.29 -10.85
C CYS A 118 1.62 -10.00 -11.03
N CYS A 119 1.78 -9.18 -9.99
CA CYS A 119 2.06 -7.76 -10.20
C CYS A 119 2.73 -7.07 -9.00
N ALA A 120 3.63 -7.74 -8.26
CA ALA A 120 4.21 -7.18 -7.02
C ALA A 120 4.69 -5.71 -7.11
N PRO A 121 5.54 -5.30 -8.08
CA PRO A 121 5.95 -3.89 -8.18
C PRO A 121 4.79 -2.98 -8.64
N CYS A 122 3.97 -3.44 -9.59
CA CYS A 122 2.83 -2.72 -10.12
C CYS A 122 1.78 -2.41 -9.03
N ALA A 123 1.50 -3.39 -8.18
CA ALA A 123 0.66 -3.27 -6.99
C ALA A 123 1.24 -2.24 -6.01
N CYS A 124 2.57 -2.16 -5.88
CA CYS A 124 3.24 -1.21 -4.98
C CYS A 124 3.06 0.22 -5.49
N CYS A 125 3.29 0.42 -6.80
CA CYS A 125 3.04 1.71 -7.43
C CYS A 125 1.58 2.13 -7.29
N GLN A 126 0.62 1.20 -7.42
CA GLN A 126 -0.79 1.50 -7.19
C GLN A 126 -1.08 1.87 -5.72
N GLU A 127 -0.48 1.17 -4.76
CA GLU A 127 -0.57 1.49 -3.32
C GLU A 127 -0.07 2.92 -3.06
N PHE A 128 1.11 3.29 -3.56
CA PHE A 128 1.66 4.64 -3.38
C PHE A 128 0.84 5.72 -4.08
N ARG A 129 0.24 5.42 -5.24
CA ARG A 129 -0.67 6.35 -5.92
C ARG A 129 -2.01 6.55 -5.20
N SER A 130 -2.39 5.61 -4.34
CA SER A 130 -3.63 5.68 -3.55
C SER A 130 -3.54 6.57 -2.32
N ILE A 131 -2.34 7.00 -1.94
CA ILE A 131 -2.07 7.81 -0.76
C ILE A 131 -1.33 9.09 -1.12
N ASN A 132 -1.37 10.07 -0.21
CA ASN A 132 -0.56 11.27 -0.35
C ASN A 132 0.92 10.92 -0.28
N ILE A 133 1.75 11.62 -1.06
CA ILE A 133 3.20 11.40 -1.12
C ILE A 133 3.86 11.46 0.26
N GLY A 134 3.44 12.40 1.11
CA GLY A 134 3.92 12.54 2.49
C GLY A 134 3.56 11.36 3.40
N SER A 135 2.70 10.42 2.98
CA SER A 135 2.36 9.20 3.73
C SER A 135 3.34 8.05 3.51
N TRP A 136 4.23 8.11 2.52
CA TRP A 136 5.22 7.06 2.26
C TRP A 136 6.64 7.59 2.16
N ARG A 137 6.80 8.80 1.60
CA ARG A 137 8.12 9.43 1.38
C ARG A 137 8.82 9.72 2.70
N ILE A 138 10.10 9.38 2.80
CA ILE A 138 10.93 9.64 3.99
C ILE A 138 11.77 10.91 3.82
N VAL A 139 12.34 11.11 2.64
CA VAL A 139 13.14 12.32 2.34
C VAL A 139 12.35 13.23 1.40
N PRO A 140 12.14 14.52 1.72
CA PRO A 140 12.64 15.24 2.90
C PRO A 140 11.75 15.10 4.16
N ASP A 141 10.55 14.53 4.03
CA ASP A 141 9.53 14.51 5.10
C ASP A 141 9.70 13.39 6.13
N ALA A 142 10.84 13.41 6.83
CA ALA A 142 11.14 12.45 7.89
C ALA A 142 10.13 12.62 9.02
N SER A 143 9.21 11.67 9.13
CA SER A 143 8.15 11.71 10.14
C SER A 143 8.69 11.36 11.50
N ARG A 144 8.14 11.97 12.56
CA ARG A 144 8.39 11.50 13.93
C ARG A 144 7.93 10.05 14.05
N MET A 145 8.89 9.16 14.28
CA MET A 145 8.64 7.76 14.59
C MET A 145 8.40 7.62 16.09
N GLN A 146 7.36 6.88 16.46
CA GLN A 146 7.11 6.51 17.85
C GLN A 146 7.72 5.14 18.15
N PHE A 147 7.94 4.82 19.42
CA PHE A 147 8.46 3.50 19.79
C PHE A 147 7.37 2.42 19.71
N PHE A 148 6.16 2.74 20.19
CA PHE A 148 5.09 1.78 20.40
C PHE A 148 3.71 2.39 20.09
N THR A 149 2.86 1.64 19.38
CA THR A 149 1.45 1.98 19.17
C THR A 149 0.56 0.89 19.80
N PRO A 150 -0.15 1.19 20.91
CA PRO A 150 -1.03 0.22 21.56
C PRO A 150 -2.25 -0.13 20.70
N GLY A 151 -2.66 -1.41 20.73
CA GLY A 151 -3.93 -1.86 20.14
C GLY A 151 -3.98 -1.87 18.60
N CYS A 152 -2.83 -1.79 17.94
CA CYS A 152 -2.73 -1.82 16.48
C CYS A 152 -3.34 -3.12 15.91
N ARG A 153 -4.20 -2.96 14.89
CA ARG A 153 -4.89 -4.06 14.20
C ARG A 153 -4.26 -4.26 12.83
N LEU A 154 -4.27 -5.49 12.31
CA LEU A 154 -3.80 -5.77 10.95
C LEU A 154 -4.77 -5.24 9.88
N LEU A 155 -6.07 -5.30 10.16
CA LEU A 155 -7.16 -4.92 9.27
C LEU A 155 -8.00 -3.82 9.89
N ARG A 156 -8.47 -2.89 9.04
CA ARG A 156 -9.39 -1.82 9.42
C ARG A 156 -10.85 -2.25 9.36
#